data_AF-A0A2G9SCL2-F1
#
_entry.id   AF-A0A2G9SCL2-F1
#
_cell.length_a   1.000
_cell.length_b   1.000
_cell.length_c   1.000
_cell.angle_alpha   90.00
_cell.angle_beta   90.00
_cell.angle_gamma   90.00
#
_symmetry.space_group_name_H-M   'P 1'
#
loop_
_entity.id
_entity.type
_entity.pdbx_description
1 polymer ?
#
loop_
_entity_poly.entity_id
_entity_poly.type
_entity_poly.pdbx_seq_one_letter_code
_entity_poly.pdbx_strand_id
1 'polypeptide(L)'
;MKVAILNCTTIKKSTWSSMQKIGSLRSTYRKELNKVQASMRSGAEAEDVYVPSLWHYNRMRFLEDQIEGRESLSTLPSSLPSTAAEASKDQPGPSILEEVEEPSWSQEDLSQDEALECGRQEEAE
;
A
#
# COMPACT_ATOMS: atom_id res chain seq x y z
N MET A 1 15.07 18.77 -26.37
CA MET A 1 14.85 18.68 -24.89
C MET A 1 13.37 18.67 -24.49
N LYS A 2 12.48 19.42 -25.16
CA LYS A 2 11.03 19.48 -24.84
C LYS A 2 10.29 18.12 -24.89
N VAL A 3 10.62 17.26 -25.86
CA VAL A 3 9.96 15.95 -26.05
C VAL A 3 10.21 14.98 -24.88
N ALA A 4 11.42 14.97 -24.31
CA ALA A 4 11.75 14.08 -23.18
C ALA A 4 11.04 14.48 -21.88
N ILE A 5 10.86 15.79 -21.65
CA ILE A 5 10.17 16.31 -20.47
C ILE A 5 8.67 15.95 -20.52
N LEU A 6 8.03 16.07 -21.70
CA LEU A 6 6.61 15.75 -21.86
C LEU A 6 6.32 14.25 -21.70
N ASN A 7 7.19 13.38 -22.20
CA ASN A 7 7.07 11.94 -21.97
C ASN A 7 7.24 11.60 -20.48
N CYS A 8 8.22 12.19 -19.80
CA CYS A 8 8.46 11.97 -18.37
C CYS A 8 7.27 12.40 -17.49
N THR A 9 6.63 13.54 -17.79
CA THR A 9 5.45 14.00 -17.04
C THR A 9 4.22 13.15 -17.35
N THR A 10 4.01 12.74 -18.60
CA THR A 10 2.87 11.90 -18.99
C THR A 10 2.97 10.50 -18.38
N ILE A 11 4.16 9.89 -18.40
CA ILE A 11 4.41 8.60 -17.76
C ILE A 11 4.13 8.68 -16.26
N LYS A 12 4.65 9.71 -15.56
CA LYS A 12 4.41 9.90 -14.12
C LYS A 12 2.93 10.12 -13.78
N LYS A 13 2.19 10.89 -14.58
CA LYS A 13 0.75 11.10 -14.38
C LYS A 13 -0.04 9.79 -14.58
N SER A 14 0.31 9.01 -15.60
CA SER A 14 -0.37 7.75 -15.90
C SER A 14 -0.12 6.67 -14.84
N THR A 15 1.12 6.53 -14.36
CA THR A 15 1.46 5.58 -13.29
C THR A 15 0.78 5.96 -11.98
N TRP A 16 0.81 7.24 -11.61
CA TRP A 16 0.11 7.75 -10.42
C TRP A 16 -1.40 7.46 -10.47
N SER A 17 -2.05 7.75 -11.60
CA SER A 17 -3.48 7.49 -11.78
C SER A 17 -3.83 6.00 -11.64
N SER A 18 -2.95 5.11 -12.10
CA SER A 18 -3.13 3.66 -11.96
C SER A 18 -2.98 3.19 -10.52
N MET A 19 -1.99 3.73 -9.79
CA MET A 19 -1.78 3.45 -8.37
C MET A 19 -2.97 3.89 -7.51
N GLN A 20 -3.54 5.06 -7.80
CA GLN A 20 -4.73 5.55 -7.10
C GLN A 20 -5.94 4.62 -7.29
N LYS A 21 -6.18 4.16 -8.53
CA LYS A 21 -7.27 3.22 -8.83
C LYS A 21 -7.09 1.89 -8.10
N ILE A 22 -5.86 1.33 -8.11
CA ILE A 22 -5.56 0.08 -7.38
C ILE A 22 -5.76 0.25 -5.87
N GLY A 23 -5.36 1.40 -5.31
CA GLY A 23 -5.50 1.70 -3.89
C GLY A 23 -6.96 1.78 -3.45
N SER A 24 -7.79 2.48 -4.24
CA SER A 24 -9.24 2.57 -4.00
C SER A 24 -9.89 1.18 -4.02
N LEU A 25 -9.55 0.36 -5.03
CA LEU A 25 -10.10 -0.99 -5.16
C LEU A 25 -9.75 -1.89 -3.97
N ARG A 26 -8.48 -1.88 -3.53
CA ARG A 26 -8.00 -2.61 -2.35
C ARG A 26 -8.71 -2.14 -1.07
N SER A 27 -8.92 -0.84 -0.93
CA SER A 27 -9.61 -0.25 0.22
C SER A 27 -11.05 -0.74 0.34
N THR A 28 -11.80 -0.74 -0.77
CA THR A 28 -13.18 -1.24 -0.81
C THR A 28 -13.25 -2.73 -0.47
N TYR A 29 -12.35 -3.55 -1.04
CA TYR A 29 -12.28 -4.97 -0.70
C TYR A 29 -12.03 -5.21 0.79
N ARG A 30 -11.06 -4.50 1.37
CA ARG A 30 -10.70 -4.63 2.79
C ARG A 30 -11.88 -4.34 3.71
N LYS A 31 -12.69 -3.32 3.38
CA LYS A 31 -13.90 -2.98 4.15
C LYS A 31 -14.91 -4.11 4.11
N GLU A 32 -15.15 -4.70 2.94
CA GLU A 32 -16.06 -5.85 2.82
C GLU A 32 -15.54 -7.08 3.56
N LEU A 33 -14.24 -7.39 3.43
CA LEU A 33 -13.61 -8.49 4.13
C LEU A 33 -13.73 -8.35 5.66
N ASN A 34 -13.49 -7.14 6.18
CA ASN A 34 -13.63 -6.85 7.61
C ASN A 34 -15.06 -7.12 8.12
N LYS A 35 -16.10 -6.87 7.32
CA LYS A 35 -17.50 -7.15 7.71
C LYS A 35 -17.75 -8.65 7.81
N VAL A 36 -17.24 -9.41 6.85
CA VAL A 36 -17.33 -10.89 6.86
C VAL A 36 -16.63 -11.42 8.11
N GLN A 37 -15.38 -11.02 8.33
CA GLN A 37 -14.58 -11.46 9.48
C GLN A 37 -15.22 -11.04 10.82
N ALA A 38 -15.76 -9.83 10.90
CA ALA A 38 -16.45 -9.35 12.10
C ALA A 38 -17.69 -10.17 12.41
N SER A 39 -18.52 -10.45 11.41
CA SER A 39 -19.71 -11.29 11.55
C SER A 39 -19.37 -12.70 12.03
N MET A 40 -18.32 -13.32 11.47
CA MET A 40 -17.82 -14.62 11.93
C MET A 40 -17.30 -14.57 13.37
N ARG A 41 -16.54 -13.53 13.74
CA ARG A 41 -15.96 -13.37 15.08
C ARG A 41 -17.04 -13.16 16.15
N SER A 42 -18.15 -12.49 15.81
CA SER A 42 -19.24 -12.22 16.74
C SER A 42 -20.08 -13.45 17.10
N GLY A 43 -19.71 -14.65 16.63
CA GLY A 43 -20.41 -15.88 16.96
C GLY A 43 -21.74 -16.03 16.24
N ALA A 44 -21.86 -15.43 15.05
CA ALA A 44 -23.00 -15.62 14.18
C ALA A 44 -23.22 -17.13 13.91
N GLU A 45 -24.47 -17.58 14.01
CA GLU A 45 -24.88 -18.89 13.49
C GLU A 45 -24.54 -18.94 11.98
N ALA A 46 -24.32 -20.13 11.40
CA ALA A 46 -23.86 -20.25 10.00
C ALA A 46 -24.73 -19.49 8.99
N GLU A 47 -26.00 -19.25 9.34
CA GLU A 47 -26.99 -18.51 8.55
C GLU A 47 -26.92 -16.97 8.71
N ASP A 48 -26.20 -16.46 9.71
CA ASP A 48 -26.07 -15.03 10.04
C ASP A 48 -24.68 -14.46 9.66
N VAL A 49 -23.91 -15.20 8.87
CA VAL A 49 -22.64 -14.71 8.33
C VAL A 49 -22.90 -13.64 7.27
N TYR A 50 -22.29 -12.46 7.43
CA TYR A 50 -22.42 -11.35 6.50
C TYR A 50 -22.03 -11.78 5.08
N VAL A 51 -22.98 -11.62 4.15
CA VAL A 51 -22.77 -11.86 2.72
C VAL A 51 -22.29 -10.57 2.05
N PRO A 52 -21.10 -10.56 1.44
CA PRO A 52 -20.57 -9.40 0.73
C PRO A 52 -21.50 -8.93 -0.39
N SER A 53 -21.83 -7.64 -0.41
CA SER A 53 -22.68 -7.05 -1.46
C SER A 53 -21.88 -6.65 -2.71
N LEU A 54 -20.55 -6.64 -2.60
CA LEU A 54 -19.66 -6.25 -3.68
C LEU A 54 -19.58 -7.34 -4.76
N TRP A 55 -20.10 -7.05 -5.95
CA TRP A 55 -20.25 -8.02 -7.04
C TRP A 55 -18.94 -8.73 -7.45
N HIS A 56 -17.81 -8.02 -7.43
CA HIS A 56 -16.50 -8.56 -7.78
C HIS A 56 -15.72 -9.09 -6.56
N TYR A 57 -16.35 -9.25 -5.40
CA TYR A 57 -15.70 -9.69 -4.17
C TYR A 57 -14.97 -11.03 -4.36
N ASN A 58 -15.65 -12.04 -4.89
CA ASN A 58 -15.06 -13.36 -5.15
C ASN A 58 -13.87 -13.31 -6.11
N ARG A 59 -13.89 -12.38 -7.08
CA ARG A 59 -12.79 -12.22 -8.05
C ARG A 59 -11.55 -11.57 -7.43
N MET A 60 -11.71 -10.89 -6.30
CA MET A 60 -10.65 -10.17 -5.59
C MET A 60 -10.05 -10.93 -4.41
N ARG A 61 -10.42 -12.21 -4.23
CA ARG A 61 -9.89 -13.08 -3.17
C ARG A 61 -8.35 -13.15 -3.14
N PHE A 62 -7.69 -13.04 -4.29
CA PHE A 62 -6.22 -13.00 -4.37
C PHE A 62 -5.57 -11.81 -3.64
N LEU A 63 -6.35 -10.79 -3.23
CA LEU A 63 -5.85 -9.67 -2.43
C LEU A 63 -5.73 -10.01 -0.95
N GLU A 64 -6.37 -11.08 -0.48
CA GLU A 64 -6.39 -11.50 0.93
C GLU A 64 -4.95 -11.80 1.42
N ASP A 65 -4.16 -12.51 0.60
CA ASP A 65 -2.74 -12.83 0.85
C ASP A 65 -1.85 -11.60 1.11
N GLN A 66 -2.23 -10.44 0.57
CA GLN A 66 -1.48 -9.18 0.70
C GLN A 66 -1.99 -8.31 1.85
N ILE A 67 -3.23 -8.53 2.30
CA ILE A 67 -3.92 -7.72 3.31
C ILE A 67 -3.81 -8.35 4.69
N GLU A 68 -3.96 -9.66 4.77
CA GLU A 68 -3.70 -10.45 5.97
C GLU A 68 -2.19 -10.49 6.15
N GLY A 69 -1.67 -9.42 6.77
CA GLY A 69 -0.24 -9.15 6.84
C GLY A 69 0.53 -10.40 7.26
N ARG A 70 1.59 -10.71 6.51
CA ARG A 70 2.51 -11.81 6.80
C ARG A 70 2.80 -11.80 8.29
N GLU A 71 2.49 -12.90 8.95
CA GLU A 71 2.72 -13.06 10.39
C GLU A 71 4.16 -12.64 10.71
N SER A 72 4.32 -11.53 11.44
CA SER A 72 5.64 -11.06 11.83
C SER A 72 6.25 -12.13 12.72
N LEU A 73 7.24 -12.86 12.19
CA LEU A 73 8.02 -13.79 12.99
C LEU A 73 8.70 -12.98 14.09
N SER A 74 8.23 -13.20 15.31
CA SER A 74 8.74 -12.54 16.51
C SER A 74 10.22 -12.90 16.71
N THR A 75 11.11 -11.94 16.47
CA THR A 75 12.54 -12.04 16.81
C THR A 75 12.73 -11.83 18.32
N LEU A 76 12.03 -12.57 19.16
CA LEU A 76 12.33 -12.58 20.58
C LEU A 76 13.35 -13.69 20.85
N PRO A 77 14.55 -13.37 21.38
CA PRO A 77 15.49 -14.38 21.81
C PRO A 77 14.87 -15.15 22.98
N SER A 78 14.47 -16.39 22.73
CA SER A 78 13.97 -17.29 23.76
C SER A 78 15.09 -17.56 24.77
N SER A 79 14.90 -17.07 25.99
CA SER A 79 15.67 -17.37 27.20
C SER A 79 17.18 -17.09 27.17
N LEU A 80 17.56 -16.03 27.88
CA LEU A 80 18.90 -15.75 28.39
C LEU A 80 19.55 -17.00 29.03
N PRO A 81 20.82 -17.35 28.70
CA PRO A 81 21.68 -18.04 29.64
C PRO A 81 22.21 -17.01 30.63
N SER A 82 21.65 -17.00 31.84
CA SER A 82 22.25 -16.31 32.97
C SER A 82 23.55 -17.02 33.38
N THR A 83 24.60 -16.22 33.58
CA THR A 83 25.86 -16.51 34.31
C THR A 83 27.10 -16.88 33.49
N ALA A 84 28.01 -15.90 33.35
CA ALA A 84 29.43 -15.89 33.80
C ALA A 84 30.20 -14.85 32.94
N ALA A 85 30.36 -13.62 33.40
CA ALA A 85 31.52 -13.11 34.13
C ALA A 85 32.78 -12.88 33.26
N GLU A 86 33.26 -11.62 33.32
CA GLU A 86 34.58 -11.07 32.98
C GLU A 86 34.90 -10.63 31.53
N ALA A 87 34.74 -9.30 31.35
CA ALA A 87 35.77 -8.33 30.94
C ALA A 87 36.58 -8.57 29.66
N SER A 88 36.35 -7.72 28.64
CA SER A 88 37.40 -6.85 28.04
C SER A 88 36.87 -5.97 26.90
N LYS A 89 36.80 -4.67 27.19
CA LYS A 89 37.19 -3.47 26.42
C LYS A 89 36.98 -3.37 24.88
N ASP A 90 36.40 -2.21 24.53
CA ASP A 90 36.57 -1.40 23.29
C ASP A 90 35.82 -1.81 22.01
N GLN A 91 34.62 -1.25 21.81
CA GLN A 91 34.22 -0.57 20.57
C GLN A 91 33.07 0.42 20.83
N PRO A 92 33.12 1.67 20.36
CA PRO A 92 31.95 2.53 20.27
C PRO A 92 31.10 2.08 19.07
N GLY A 93 29.81 1.82 19.34
CA GLY A 93 28.87 1.25 18.37
C GLY A 93 28.63 2.14 17.14
N PRO A 94 28.22 1.57 16.00
CA PRO A 94 27.76 2.35 14.87
C PRO A 94 26.43 3.02 15.23
N SER A 95 26.46 4.34 15.28
CA SER A 95 25.28 5.20 15.30
C SER A 95 24.50 4.97 14.01
N ILE A 96 23.39 4.23 14.08
CA ILE A 96 22.39 4.17 13.02
C ILE A 96 21.14 4.81 13.62
N LEU A 97 21.08 6.14 13.52
CA LEU A 97 19.83 6.88 13.68
C LEU A 97 19.12 6.71 12.34
N GLU A 98 18.21 5.74 12.26
CA GLU A 98 17.24 5.67 11.17
C GLU A 98 16.35 6.91 11.26
N GLU A 99 16.62 7.90 10.42
CA GLU A 99 15.57 8.83 10.00
C GLU A 99 14.60 8.05 9.12
N VAL A 100 13.61 7.43 9.76
CA VAL A 100 12.33 7.11 9.13
C VAL A 100 11.68 8.46 8.80
N GLU A 101 11.98 8.99 7.62
CA GLU A 101 11.10 9.98 7.01
C GLU A 101 9.89 9.21 6.51
N GLU A 102 8.84 9.18 7.35
CA GLU A 102 7.51 8.74 6.94
C GLU A 102 7.11 9.50 5.67
N PRO A 103 6.73 8.80 4.58
CA PRO A 103 6.04 9.45 3.49
C PRO A 103 4.68 9.95 4.00
N SER A 104 4.65 11.20 4.42
CA SER A 104 3.45 12.01 4.62
C SER A 104 2.69 12.06 3.31
N TRP A 105 1.76 11.12 3.10
CA TRP A 105 0.81 11.17 2.00
C TRP A 105 -0.16 12.32 2.25
N SER A 106 0.23 13.54 1.87
CA SER A 106 -0.69 14.67 1.81
C SER A 106 -1.56 14.55 0.57
N GLN A 107 -2.84 14.33 0.85
CA GLN A 107 -3.95 14.32 -0.07
C GLN A 107 -4.38 15.76 -0.38
N GLU A 108 -3.90 16.31 -1.50
CA GLU A 108 -4.53 17.47 -2.16
C GLU A 108 -3.83 17.74 -3.49
N ASP A 109 -4.52 17.44 -4.59
CA ASP A 109 -4.68 18.39 -5.70
C ASP A 109 -5.74 17.81 -6.66
N LEU A 110 -7.00 18.06 -6.30
CA LEU A 110 -8.11 18.00 -7.22
C LEU A 110 -8.11 19.29 -8.03
N SER A 111 -7.24 19.40 -9.03
CA SER A 111 -7.33 20.44 -10.05
C SER A 111 -7.54 19.78 -11.40
N GLN A 112 -8.83 19.54 -11.71
CA GLN A 112 -9.30 19.41 -13.09
C GLN A 112 -9.26 20.81 -13.70
N ASP A 113 -8.44 20.99 -14.72
CA ASP A 113 -8.67 22.05 -15.70
C ASP A 113 -8.52 21.46 -17.09
N GLU A 114 -9.62 21.56 -17.84
CA GLU A 114 -9.72 21.21 -19.24
C GLU A 114 -9.10 22.31 -20.09
N ALA A 115 -8.15 21.95 -20.94
CA ALA A 115 -7.90 22.70 -22.17
C ALA A 115 -7.48 21.72 -23.26
N LEU A 116 -8.50 21.25 -23.98
CA LEU A 116 -8.39 20.65 -25.30
C LEU A 116 -7.94 21.75 -26.28
N GLU A 117 -6.81 21.58 -26.97
CA GLU A 117 -6.67 21.88 -28.40
C GLU A 117 -5.31 21.37 -28.91
N CYS A 118 -5.28 20.16 -29.48
CA CYS A 118 -4.18 19.74 -30.35
C CYS A 118 -4.69 19.82 -31.79
N GLY A 119 -4.55 21.01 -32.39
CA GLY A 119 -4.76 21.23 -33.81
C GLY A 119 -3.78 20.40 -34.64
N ARG A 120 -4.37 19.57 -35.50
CA ARG A 120 -3.79 18.71 -36.53
C ARG A 120 -2.67 19.43 -37.33
N GLN A 121 -1.50 18.80 -37.43
CA GLN A 121 -0.52 19.14 -38.47
C GLN A 121 -1.13 18.82 -39.84
N GLU A 122 -1.28 19.85 -40.68
CA GLU A 122 -1.38 19.68 -42.13
C GLU A 122 0.00 19.99 -42.69
N GLU A 123 0.60 19.00 -43.33
CA GLU A 123 1.83 19.15 -44.09
C GLU A 123 1.53 19.88 -45.39
N ALA A 124 2.30 20.91 -45.71
CA ALA A 124 2.45 21.41 -47.08
C ALA A 124 3.82 22.09 -47.24
N GLU A 125 4.64 21.40 -48.04
CA GLU A 125 5.82 21.81 -48.84
C GLU A 125 7.08 22.39 -48.15
#